data_AF-A0A7C3FKR9-F1
#
_entry.id   AF-A0A7C3FKR9-F1
#
_cell.length_a   1.000
_cell.length_b   1.000
_cell.length_c   1.000
_cell.angle_alpha   90.00
_cell.angle_beta   90.00
_cell.angle_gamma   90.00
#
_symmetry.space_group_name_H-M   'P 1'
#
loop_
_entity.id
_entity.type
_entity.pdbx_description
1 polymer ?
#
loop_
_entity_poly.entity_id
_entity_poly.type
_entity_poly.pdbx_seq_one_letter_code
_entity_poly.pdbx_strand_id
1 'polypeptide(L)' 'MTTETSKKEPLEAKETKEITFRCKYCGQNKPLSEMRRITRFFPVLIACRDCERKIG' A
#
# COMPACT_ATOMS: atom_id res chain seq x y z
N MET A 1 5.03 -32.08 -37.66
CA MET A 1 5.47 -30.69 -37.93
C MET A 1 4.32 -29.81 -37.48
N THR A 2 4.40 -28.89 -36.53
CA THR A 2 5.54 -28.16 -35.96
C THR A 2 5.10 -27.72 -34.55
N THR A 3 6.02 -27.81 -33.61
CA THR A 3 5.95 -27.30 -32.24
C THR A 3 5.88 -25.78 -32.23
N GLU A 4 4.94 -25.19 -31.49
CA GLU A 4 5.04 -23.80 -31.05
C GLU A 4 4.99 -23.74 -29.53
N THR A 5 6.18 -23.93 -28.99
CA THR A 5 6.63 -23.55 -27.65
C THR A 5 6.25 -22.10 -27.39
N SER A 6 5.17 -21.90 -26.63
CA SER A 6 4.84 -20.61 -26.02
C SER A 6 5.96 -20.27 -25.03
N LYS A 7 6.84 -19.38 -25.49
CA LYS A 7 7.96 -18.84 -24.73
C LYS A 7 7.43 -18.28 -23.41
N LYS A 8 7.89 -18.87 -22.30
CA LYS A 8 7.80 -18.26 -20.98
C LYS A 8 8.67 -17.00 -21.03
N GLU A 9 8.05 -15.84 -21.18
CA GLU A 9 8.71 -14.58 -20.87
C GLU A 9 9.18 -14.66 -19.41
N PRO A 10 10.44 -14.32 -19.10
CA PRO A 10 10.83 -14.12 -17.72
C PRO A 10 9.97 -12.99 -17.19
N LEU A 11 9.12 -13.26 -16.20
CA LEU A 11 8.52 -12.22 -15.39
C LEU A 11 9.67 -11.44 -14.78
N GLU A 12 10.05 -10.33 -15.43
CA GLU A 12 10.80 -9.26 -14.78
C GLU A 12 10.07 -9.00 -13.48
N ALA A 13 10.73 -9.31 -12.37
CA ALA A 13 10.29 -8.91 -11.06
C ALA A 13 10.26 -7.38 -11.10
N LYS A 14 9.10 -6.82 -11.43
CA LYS A 14 8.77 -5.42 -11.20
C LYS A 14 8.88 -5.25 -9.70
N GLU A 15 10.07 -4.89 -9.23
CA GLU A 15 10.30 -4.37 -7.88
C GLU A 15 9.36 -3.18 -7.74
N THR A 16 8.17 -3.48 -7.25
CA THR A 16 7.10 -2.51 -7.10
C THR A 16 7.54 -1.68 -5.92
N LYS A 17 8.25 -0.58 -6.19
CA LYS A 17 8.78 0.32 -5.17
C LYS A 17 7.65 0.63 -4.19
N GLU A 18 7.77 0.12 -2.97
CA GLU A 18 6.72 0.22 -1.98
C GLU A 18 6.52 1.70 -1.62
N ILE A 19 5.35 2.24 -1.99
CA ILE A 19 5.03 3.65 -1.74
C ILE A 19 4.77 3.81 -0.24
N THR A 20 5.60 4.62 0.42
CA THR A 20 5.45 4.95 1.83
C THR A 20 4.94 6.37 2.03
N PHE A 21 4.19 6.59 3.10
CA PHE A 21 3.59 7.85 3.49
C PHE A 21 3.87 8.13 4.96
N ARG A 22 4.00 9.41 5.32
CA ARG A 22 4.17 9.82 6.72
C ARG A 22 2.81 9.93 7.41
N CYS A 23 2.60 9.20 8.50
CA CYS A 23 1.39 9.34 9.32
C CYS A 23 1.41 10.69 10.05
N LYS A 24 0.32 11.47 9.94
CA LYS A 24 0.21 12.78 10.60
C LYS A 24 0.14 12.70 12.13
N TYR A 25 -0.22 11.54 12.68
CA TYR A 25 -0.43 11.35 14.12
C TYR A 25 0.82 10.86 14.86
N CYS A 26 1.47 9.79 14.38
CA CYS A 26 2.69 9.26 15.00
C CYS A 26 3.99 9.73 14.34
N GLY A 27 3.90 10.39 13.18
CA GLY A 27 5.06 10.93 12.46
C GLY A 27 5.91 9.88 11.72
N GLN A 28 5.59 8.59 11.82
CA GLN A 28 6.34 7.51 11.17
C GLN A 28 5.96 7.34 9.69
N ASN A 29 6.93 6.94 8.87
CA ASN A 29 6.70 6.53 7.49
C ASN A 29 6.18 5.08 7.49
N LYS A 30 5.02 4.88 6.87
CA LYS A 30 4.33 3.61 6.76
C LYS A 30 3.98 3.33 5.31
N PRO A 31 3.98 2.06 4.86
CA PRO A 31 3.54 1.74 3.51
C PRO A 31 2.07 2.11 3.30
N LEU A 32 1.67 2.35 2.05
CA LEU A 32 0.28 2.65 1.71
C LEU A 32 -0.70 1.59 2.24
N SER A 33 -0.27 0.33 2.30
CA SER A 33 -1.03 -0.81 2.86
C SER A 33 -1.38 -0.65 4.34
N GLU A 34 -0.58 0.12 5.09
CA GLU A 34 -0.81 0.44 6.50
C GLU A 34 -1.65 1.70 6.70
N MET A 35 -1.92 2.49 5.66
CA MET A 35 -2.72 3.71 5.76
C MET A 35 -4.23 3.41 5.70
N ARG A 36 -5.00 4.10 6.54
CA ARG A 36 -6.44 3.91 6.73
C ARG A 36 -7.19 5.24 6.63
N ARG A 37 -8.37 5.20 6.02
CA ARG A 37 -9.28 6.35 5.92
C ARG A 37 -10.30 6.27 7.06
N ILE A 38 -10.33 7.30 7.88
CA ILE A 38 -11.28 7.44 9.00
C ILE A 38 -12.41 8.35 8.52
N THR A 39 -13.56 7.75 8.17
CA THR A 39 -14.69 8.43 7.51
C THR A 39 -15.76 8.96 8.47
N ARG A 40 -15.64 8.67 9.76
CA ARG A 40 -16.59 9.14 10.79
C ARG A 40 -16.43 10.61 11.19
N PHE A 41 -15.37 11.27 10.72
CA PHE A 41 -15.10 12.70 10.97
C PHE A 41 -15.11 13.46 9.64
N PHE A 42 -15.44 14.76 9.70
CA PHE A 42 -15.34 15.68 8.58
C PHE A 42 -14.30 16.78 8.87
N PRO A 43 -13.29 16.97 7.99
CA PRO A 43 -12.99 16.19 6.80
C PRO A 43 -12.50 14.76 7.12
N VAL A 44 -12.54 13.86 6.12
CA VAL A 44 -12.00 12.50 6.25
C VAL A 44 -10.54 12.56 6.68
N LEU A 45 -10.19 11.78 7.70
CA LEU A 45 -8.84 11.74 8.22
C LEU A 45 -8.08 10.53 7.66
N ILE A 46 -6.77 10.68 7.44
CA ILE A 46 -5.89 9.60 7.03
C ILE A 46 -4.88 9.35 8.14
N ALA A 47 -4.84 8.11 8.64
CA ALA A 47 -3.94 7.69 9.70
C ALA A 47 -3.35 6.31 9.39
N CYS A 48 -2.22 5.94 10.00
CA CYS A 48 -1.80 4.55 9.98
C CYS A 48 -2.76 3.67 10.80
N ARG A 49 -2.77 2.36 10.54
CA ARG A 49 -3.61 1.36 11.24
C ARG A 49 -3.52 1.44 12.76
N ASP A 50 -2.33 1.70 13.31
CA ASP A 50 -2.14 1.81 14.77
C ASP A 50 -2.81 3.07 15.34
N CYS A 51 -2.73 4.20 14.63
CA CYS A 51 -3.38 5.44 15.05
C CYS A 51 -4.89 5.39 14.83
N GLU A 52 -5.36 4.77 13.74
CA GLU A 52 -6.78 4.51 13.52
C GLU A 52 -7.39 3.78 14.72
N ARG A 53 -6.75 2.71 15.22
CA ARG A 53 -7.22 1.95 16.39
C ARG A 53 -7.29 2.73 17.70
N LYS A 54 -6.46 3.76 17.87
CA LYS A 54 -6.45 4.60 19.08
C LYS A 54 -7.50 5.70 19.04
N ILE A 55 -7.78 6.20 17.85
CA ILE A 55 -8.88 7.14 17.64
C ILE A 55 -10.19 6.32 17.70
N GLY A 56 -10.15 5.08 17.18
CA GLY A 56 -11.20 4.07 16.98
C GLY A 56 -12.06 3.78 18.18
#